data_AF-A0A3A1XDG0-F1
#
_entry.id   AF-A0A3A1XDG0-F1
#
_cell.length_a   1.000
_cell.length_b   1.000
_cell.length_c   1.000
_cell.angle_alpha   90.00
_cell.angle_beta   90.00
_cell.angle_gamma   90.00
#
_symmetry.space_group_name_H-M   'P 1'
#
loop_
_entity.id
_entity.type
_entity.pdbx_description
1 polymer ?
#
loop_
_entity_poly.entity_id
_entity_poly.type
_entity_poly.pdbx_seq_one_letter_code
_entity_poly.pdbx_strand_id
1 'polypeptide(L)'
;MGRFQRAEAAGLIAFLACALFGMIVMSIYINTMPAIWQVTQRLFTMASGVVAACSMCTFVVGYLRTHKGILKKNWLQIVKHAFEIIALSTIYGATMLLMSFALLSIINSIIGRSAVNTYLPVLCCALSGIVGYATLVQAELLEAKTVASLLPLFVISGAATAGLTSDDPYWYNNNFSQLGDRTTFAASMFNATLILAGICIIITSYFAITEFVATQHEI
;
A
#
# COMPACT_ATOMS: atom_id res chain seq x y z
N MET A 1 -15.18 0.04 -26.18
CA MET A 1 -15.90 0.00 -24.87
C MET A 1 -15.55 -1.20 -23.97
N GLY A 2 -14.99 -2.33 -24.47
CA GLY A 2 -14.82 -3.54 -23.64
C GLY A 2 -13.63 -3.61 -22.66
N ARG A 3 -12.59 -2.77 -22.78
CA ARG A 3 -11.39 -2.88 -21.91
C ARG A 3 -11.66 -2.39 -20.48
N PHE A 4 -12.31 -1.22 -20.34
CA PHE A 4 -12.72 -0.70 -19.03
C PHE A 4 -13.70 -1.64 -18.32
N GLN A 5 -14.73 -2.13 -19.01
CA GLN A 5 -15.69 -3.08 -18.41
C GLN A 5 -15.04 -4.39 -17.96
N ARG A 6 -14.04 -4.89 -18.69
CA ARG A 6 -13.26 -6.07 -18.27
C ARG A 6 -12.38 -5.80 -17.06
N ALA A 7 -11.80 -4.60 -16.97
CA ALA A 7 -11.01 -4.17 -15.82
C ALA A 7 -11.90 -4.03 -14.57
N GLU A 8 -13.06 -3.42 -14.71
CA GLU A 8 -14.07 -3.29 -13.65
C GLU A 8 -14.55 -4.65 -13.14
N ALA A 9 -14.93 -5.56 -14.05
CA ALA A 9 -15.36 -6.91 -13.68
C ALA A 9 -14.24 -7.70 -12.98
N ALA A 10 -13.00 -7.55 -13.45
CA ALA A 10 -11.83 -8.14 -12.80
C ALA A 10 -11.55 -7.54 -11.43
N GLY A 11 -11.70 -6.24 -11.29
CA GLY A 11 -11.59 -5.52 -10.04
C GLY A 11 -12.60 -6.03 -9.02
N LEU A 12 -13.84 -6.28 -9.41
CA LEU A 12 -14.87 -6.84 -8.52
C LEU A 12 -14.54 -8.25 -8.04
N ILE A 13 -13.93 -9.08 -8.90
CA ILE A 13 -13.44 -10.40 -8.49
C ILE A 13 -12.29 -10.27 -7.50
N ALA A 14 -11.36 -9.34 -7.74
CA ALA A 14 -10.27 -9.05 -6.82
C ALA A 14 -10.77 -8.48 -5.49
N PHE A 15 -11.82 -7.64 -5.50
CA PHE A 15 -12.49 -7.16 -4.30
C PHE A 15 -12.94 -8.33 -3.42
N LEU A 16 -13.69 -9.27 -3.99
CA LEU A 16 -14.22 -10.42 -3.26
C LEU A 16 -13.09 -11.33 -2.75
N ALA A 17 -12.09 -11.60 -3.59
CA ALA A 17 -10.96 -12.44 -3.21
C ALA A 17 -10.13 -11.83 -2.07
N CYS A 18 -9.78 -10.53 -2.15
CA CYS A 18 -9.03 -9.84 -1.12
C CYS A 18 -9.86 -9.62 0.16
N ALA A 19 -11.16 -9.37 0.04
CA ALA A 19 -12.07 -9.27 1.18
C ALA A 19 -12.15 -10.59 1.96
N LEU A 20 -12.36 -11.71 1.25
CA LEU A 20 -12.38 -13.05 1.85
C LEU A 20 -11.04 -13.40 2.49
N PHE A 21 -9.93 -13.15 1.79
CA PHE A 21 -8.59 -13.37 2.31
C PHE A 21 -8.35 -12.55 3.59
N GLY A 22 -8.69 -11.26 3.56
CA GLY A 22 -8.58 -10.36 4.71
C GLY A 22 -9.38 -10.84 5.92
N MET A 23 -10.63 -11.26 5.69
CA MET A 23 -11.49 -11.79 6.74
C MET A 23 -10.93 -13.08 7.34
N ILE A 24 -10.50 -14.03 6.51
CA ILE A 24 -9.98 -15.33 6.96
C ILE A 24 -8.70 -15.14 7.75
N VAL A 25 -7.72 -14.42 7.21
CA VAL A 25 -6.42 -14.22 7.86
C VAL A 25 -6.60 -13.50 9.20
N MET A 26 -7.41 -12.45 9.25
CA MET A 26 -7.62 -11.69 10.48
C MET A 26 -8.41 -12.49 11.53
N SER A 27 -9.38 -13.30 11.11
CA SER A 27 -10.14 -14.17 12.01
C SER A 27 -9.26 -15.27 12.60
N ILE A 28 -8.39 -15.88 11.79
CA ILE A 28 -7.41 -16.86 12.27
C ILE A 28 -6.43 -16.20 13.25
N TYR A 29 -5.95 -15.00 12.92
CA TYR A 29 -5.01 -14.26 13.77
C TYR A 29 -5.58 -14.01 15.17
N ILE A 30 -6.81 -13.51 15.26
CA ILE A 30 -7.44 -13.21 16.56
C ILE A 30 -7.67 -14.48 17.38
N ASN A 31 -8.09 -15.58 16.76
CA ASN A 31 -8.39 -16.83 17.48
C ASN A 31 -7.13 -17.62 17.88
N THR A 32 -6.02 -17.46 17.16
CA THR A 32 -4.82 -18.29 17.34
C THR A 32 -3.74 -17.59 18.17
N MET A 33 -3.66 -16.26 18.10
CA MET A 33 -2.53 -15.53 18.66
C MET A 33 -2.71 -15.24 20.16
N PRO A 34 -1.66 -15.38 20.98
CA PRO A 34 -1.74 -15.12 22.41
C PRO A 34 -1.89 -13.62 22.69
N ALA A 35 -2.38 -13.28 23.88
CA ALA A 35 -2.78 -11.90 24.24
C ALA A 35 -1.69 -10.84 24.01
N ILE A 36 -0.40 -11.19 24.10
CA ILE A 36 0.72 -10.27 23.82
C ILE A 36 0.74 -9.76 22.36
N TRP A 37 0.19 -10.53 21.42
CA TRP A 37 0.07 -10.20 20.01
C TRP A 37 -1.26 -9.53 19.66
N GLN A 38 -2.16 -9.39 20.63
CA GLN A 38 -3.44 -8.70 20.54
C GLN A 38 -3.39 -7.25 21.07
N VAL A 39 -2.18 -6.71 21.26
CA VAL A 39 -1.98 -5.28 21.56
C VAL A 39 -2.38 -4.47 20.31
N THR A 40 -3.10 -3.36 20.52
CA THR A 40 -3.74 -2.56 19.46
C THR A 40 -2.81 -2.22 18.30
N GLN A 41 -1.59 -1.75 18.59
CA GLN A 41 -0.62 -1.43 17.54
C GLN A 41 -0.27 -2.64 16.68
N ARG A 42 0.00 -3.81 17.30
CA ARG A 42 0.35 -5.04 16.58
C ARG A 42 -0.81 -5.57 15.74
N LEU A 43 -2.03 -5.48 16.27
CA LEU A 43 -3.25 -5.83 15.55
C LEU A 43 -3.42 -4.97 14.29
N PHE A 44 -3.20 -3.66 14.40
CA PHE A 44 -3.32 -2.75 13.26
C PHE A 44 -2.20 -2.96 12.24
N THR A 45 -0.97 -3.23 12.69
CA THR A 45 0.13 -3.60 11.80
C THR A 45 -0.15 -4.88 11.02
N MET A 46 -0.78 -5.88 11.65
CA MET A 46 -1.14 -7.12 10.96
C MET A 46 -2.28 -6.90 9.96
N ALA A 47 -3.34 -6.20 10.37
CA ALA A 47 -4.44 -5.86 9.47
C ALA A 47 -3.97 -5.03 8.26
N SER A 48 -3.13 -4.02 8.49
CA SER A 48 -2.56 -3.21 7.41
C SER A 48 -1.57 -4.00 6.55
N GLY A 49 -0.81 -4.92 7.14
CA GLY A 49 0.06 -5.85 6.43
C GLY A 49 -0.72 -6.78 5.49
N VAL A 50 -1.90 -7.24 5.89
CA VAL A 50 -2.80 -8.04 5.03
C VAL A 50 -3.33 -7.20 3.87
N VAL A 51 -3.77 -5.96 4.14
CA VAL A 51 -4.21 -5.02 3.10
C VAL A 51 -3.09 -4.74 2.10
N ALA A 52 -1.86 -4.55 2.57
CA ALA A 52 -0.68 -4.33 1.74
C ALA A 52 -0.30 -5.57 0.91
N ALA A 53 -0.37 -6.78 1.49
CA ALA A 53 -0.14 -8.01 0.76
C ALA A 53 -1.17 -8.20 -0.36
N CYS A 54 -2.46 -7.93 -0.05
CA CYS A 54 -3.51 -7.93 -1.06
C CYS A 54 -3.21 -6.95 -2.18
N SER A 55 -2.83 -5.71 -1.86
CA SER A 55 -2.53 -4.66 -2.86
C SER A 55 -1.35 -5.03 -3.77
N MET A 56 -0.29 -5.63 -3.21
CA MET A 56 0.84 -6.12 -3.98
C MET A 56 0.44 -7.25 -4.94
N CYS A 57 -0.31 -8.24 -4.45
CA CYS A 57 -0.75 -9.36 -5.27
C CYS A 57 -1.68 -8.92 -6.40
N THR A 58 -2.67 -8.06 -6.12
CA THR A 58 -3.60 -7.55 -7.14
C THR A 58 -2.90 -6.65 -8.15
N PHE A 59 -1.91 -5.86 -7.72
CA PHE A 59 -1.09 -5.06 -8.64
C PHE A 59 -0.32 -5.94 -9.61
N VAL A 60 0.38 -6.98 -9.10
CA VAL A 60 1.13 -7.93 -9.94
C VAL A 60 0.19 -8.63 -10.93
N VAL A 61 -0.97 -9.10 -10.46
CA VAL A 61 -1.97 -9.75 -11.32
C VAL A 61 -2.51 -8.80 -12.39
N GLY A 62 -2.87 -7.56 -12.03
CA GLY A 62 -3.36 -6.55 -12.97
C GLY A 62 -2.33 -6.21 -14.03
N TYR A 63 -1.08 -6.03 -13.64
CA TYR A 63 0.02 -5.75 -14.56
C TYR A 63 0.27 -6.90 -15.55
N LEU A 64 0.33 -8.15 -15.05
CA LEU A 64 0.52 -9.35 -15.89
C LEU A 64 -0.64 -9.58 -16.85
N ARG A 65 -1.87 -9.22 -16.47
CA ARG A 65 -3.06 -9.33 -17.33
C ARG A 65 -3.02 -8.37 -18.52
N THR A 66 -2.47 -7.17 -18.33
CA THR A 66 -2.30 -6.18 -19.40
C THR A 66 -1.15 -6.56 -20.33
N HIS A 67 -0.05 -7.07 -19.78
CA HIS A 67 1.18 -7.34 -20.52
C HIS A 67 1.44 -8.84 -20.76
N LYS A 68 0.42 -9.58 -21.24
CA LYS A 68 0.50 -11.03 -21.53
C LYS A 68 1.63 -11.44 -22.50
N GLY A 69 2.17 -10.49 -23.27
CA GLY A 69 3.28 -10.69 -24.21
C GLY A 69 4.69 -10.70 -23.60
N ILE A 70 4.85 -10.45 -22.30
CA ILE A 70 6.17 -10.40 -21.63
C ILE A 70 6.94 -11.73 -21.76
N LEU A 71 6.24 -12.86 -21.76
CA LEU A 71 6.84 -14.20 -21.83
C LEU A 71 7.50 -14.53 -23.18
N LYS A 72 7.28 -13.73 -24.24
CA LYS A 72 7.89 -13.92 -25.57
C LYS A 72 9.09 -13.01 -25.83
N LYS A 73 9.50 -12.20 -24.85
CA LYS A 73 10.56 -11.18 -25.00
C LYS A 73 11.95 -11.72 -24.66
N ASN A 74 12.99 -11.00 -25.09
CA ASN A 74 14.38 -11.30 -24.75
C ASN A 74 14.61 -11.24 -23.23
N TRP A 75 15.55 -12.05 -22.72
CA TRP A 75 15.87 -12.15 -21.28
C TRP A 75 16.10 -10.79 -20.59
N LEU A 76 16.82 -9.88 -21.24
CA LEU A 76 17.06 -8.51 -20.73
C LEU A 76 15.76 -7.71 -20.50
N GLN A 77 14.78 -7.88 -21.39
CA GLN A 77 13.48 -7.19 -21.28
C GLN A 77 12.62 -7.80 -20.16
N ILE A 78 12.72 -9.12 -19.94
CA ILE A 78 12.05 -9.80 -18.83
C ILE A 78 12.60 -9.29 -17.49
N VAL A 79 13.92 -9.21 -17.34
CA VAL A 79 14.57 -8.70 -16.11
C VAL A 79 14.17 -7.25 -15.84
N LYS A 80 14.17 -6.39 -16.87
CA LYS A 80 13.76 -4.98 -16.72
C LYS A 80 12.30 -4.87 -16.24
N HIS A 81 11.38 -5.58 -16.89
CA HIS A 81 9.96 -5.55 -16.49
C HIS A 81 9.72 -6.16 -15.10
N ALA A 82 10.46 -7.20 -14.72
CA ALA A 82 10.37 -7.76 -13.38
C ALA A 82 10.79 -6.73 -12.31
N PHE A 83 11.87 -5.99 -12.56
CA PHE A 83 12.29 -4.91 -11.67
C PHE A 83 11.24 -3.80 -11.55
N GLU A 84 10.65 -3.37 -12.67
CA GLU A 84 9.56 -2.37 -12.68
C GLU A 84 8.34 -2.83 -11.87
N ILE A 85 7.90 -4.09 -12.06
CA ILE A 85 6.75 -4.66 -11.34
C ILE A 85 7.02 -4.75 -9.84
N ILE A 86 8.20 -5.23 -9.45
CA ILE A 86 8.57 -5.36 -8.04
C ILE A 86 8.65 -3.97 -7.40
N ALA A 87 9.27 -3.00 -8.09
CA ALA A 87 9.41 -1.65 -7.59
C ALA A 87 8.03 -0.98 -7.40
N LEU A 88 7.18 -0.99 -8.43
CA LEU A 88 5.84 -0.40 -8.36
C LEU A 88 4.95 -1.11 -7.33
N SER A 89 4.90 -2.44 -7.33
CA SER A 89 4.12 -3.19 -6.34
C SER A 89 4.55 -2.90 -4.91
N THR A 90 5.86 -2.77 -4.66
CA THR A 90 6.39 -2.40 -3.34
C THR A 90 5.92 -1.02 -2.90
N ILE A 91 5.89 -0.04 -3.80
CA ILE A 91 5.41 1.32 -3.51
C ILE A 91 3.91 1.30 -3.15
N TYR A 92 3.09 0.59 -3.96
CA TYR A 92 1.66 0.42 -3.67
C TYR A 92 1.41 -0.32 -2.36
N GLY A 93 2.18 -1.38 -2.09
CA GLY A 93 2.15 -2.12 -0.83
C GLY A 93 2.44 -1.23 0.38
N ALA A 94 3.56 -0.51 0.34
CA ALA A 94 3.99 0.36 1.43
C ALA A 94 3.00 1.51 1.67
N THR A 95 2.47 2.11 0.60
CA THR A 95 1.44 3.17 0.71
C THR A 95 0.17 2.64 1.35
N MET A 96 -0.34 1.49 0.90
CA MET A 96 -1.57 0.93 1.45
C MET A 96 -1.39 0.44 2.89
N LEU A 97 -0.19 -0.04 3.26
CA LEU A 97 0.16 -0.39 4.63
C LEU A 97 0.02 0.84 5.55
N LEU A 98 0.68 1.93 5.21
CA LEU A 98 0.69 3.14 6.03
C LEU A 98 -0.70 3.80 6.06
N MET A 99 -1.38 3.87 4.92
CA MET A 99 -2.74 4.43 4.83
C MET A 99 -3.74 3.63 5.66
N SER A 100 -3.77 2.31 5.54
CA SER A 100 -4.71 1.48 6.30
C SER A 100 -4.40 1.49 7.80
N PHE A 101 -3.12 1.53 8.20
CA PHE A 101 -2.75 1.69 9.60
C PHE A 101 -3.21 3.03 10.18
N ALA A 102 -2.97 4.14 9.47
CA ALA A 102 -3.42 5.47 9.89
C ALA A 102 -4.94 5.52 10.01
N LEU A 103 -5.67 4.97 9.03
CA LEU A 103 -7.14 4.91 9.04
C LEU A 103 -7.66 4.10 10.24
N LEU A 104 -7.14 2.90 10.47
CA LEU A 104 -7.52 2.07 11.62
C LEU A 104 -7.23 2.77 12.96
N SER A 105 -6.10 3.48 13.05
CA SER A 105 -5.73 4.24 14.23
C SER A 105 -6.69 5.40 14.50
N ILE A 106 -7.10 6.14 13.45
CA ILE A 106 -8.10 7.21 13.56
C ILE A 106 -9.46 6.64 13.99
N ILE A 107 -9.91 5.55 13.36
CA ILE A 107 -11.16 4.88 13.71
C ILE A 107 -11.13 4.44 15.19
N ASN A 108 -10.01 3.90 15.64
CA ASN A 108 -9.81 3.51 17.04
C ASN A 108 -9.87 4.69 18.00
N SER A 109 -9.32 5.85 17.62
CA SER A 109 -9.40 7.07 18.44
C SER A 109 -10.82 7.62 18.56
N ILE A 110 -11.69 7.39 17.56
CA ILE A 110 -13.08 7.89 17.55
C ILE A 110 -14.04 6.92 18.25
N ILE A 111 -14.00 5.64 17.89
CA ILE A 111 -14.98 4.63 18.34
C ILE A 111 -14.56 3.98 19.67
N GLY A 112 -13.25 3.92 19.93
CA GLY A 112 -12.68 3.28 21.11
C GLY A 112 -12.25 1.83 20.89
N ARG A 113 -11.29 1.41 21.71
CA ARG A 113 -10.52 0.15 21.56
C ARG A 113 -11.37 -1.12 21.58
N SER A 114 -12.36 -1.19 22.47
CA SER A 114 -13.19 -2.39 22.64
C SER A 114 -14.01 -2.71 21.39
N ALA A 115 -14.63 -1.68 20.80
CA ALA A 115 -15.42 -1.81 19.59
C ALA A 115 -14.54 -2.17 18.39
N VAL A 116 -13.42 -1.45 18.17
CA VAL A 116 -12.55 -1.71 17.03
C VAL A 116 -11.95 -3.11 17.06
N ASN A 117 -11.51 -3.59 18.23
CA ASN A 117 -10.97 -4.95 18.34
C ASN A 117 -12.01 -6.02 17.97
N THR A 118 -13.28 -5.80 18.32
CA THR A 118 -14.37 -6.74 18.00
C THR A 118 -14.66 -6.76 16.49
N TYR A 119 -14.65 -5.60 15.84
CA TYR A 119 -14.97 -5.47 14.42
C TYR A 119 -13.74 -5.50 13.49
N LEU A 120 -12.55 -5.74 14.02
CA LEU A 120 -11.31 -5.67 13.26
C LEU A 120 -11.25 -6.60 12.03
N PRO A 121 -11.73 -7.87 12.08
CA PRO A 121 -11.81 -8.72 10.89
C PRO A 121 -12.68 -8.13 9.79
N VAL A 122 -13.80 -7.50 10.15
CA VAL A 122 -14.74 -6.89 9.22
C VAL A 122 -14.14 -5.62 8.60
N LEU A 123 -13.48 -4.80 9.41
CA LEU A 123 -12.74 -3.63 8.92
C LEU A 123 -11.60 -4.03 7.97
N CYS A 124 -10.82 -5.06 8.34
CA CYS A 124 -9.76 -5.60 7.48
C CYS A 124 -10.33 -6.16 6.17
N CYS A 125 -11.45 -6.89 6.22
CA CYS A 125 -12.17 -7.37 5.05
C CYS A 125 -12.56 -6.23 4.11
N ALA A 126 -13.22 -5.20 4.63
CA ALA A 126 -13.67 -4.05 3.84
C ALA A 126 -12.48 -3.31 3.21
N LEU A 127 -11.45 -3.00 4.00
CA LEU A 127 -10.25 -2.31 3.51
C LEU A 127 -9.51 -3.14 2.45
N SER A 128 -9.31 -4.45 2.69
CA SER A 128 -8.61 -5.34 1.75
C SER A 128 -9.37 -5.47 0.43
N GLY A 129 -10.70 -5.55 0.47
CA GLY A 129 -11.53 -5.58 -0.72
C GLY A 129 -11.42 -4.29 -1.53
N ILE A 130 -11.63 -3.13 -0.89
CA ILE A 130 -11.58 -1.81 -1.55
C ILE A 130 -10.19 -1.59 -2.19
N VAL A 131 -9.13 -1.88 -1.44
CA VAL A 131 -7.75 -1.73 -1.91
C VAL A 131 -7.45 -2.72 -3.04
N GLY A 132 -7.89 -3.98 -2.94
CA GLY A 132 -7.71 -4.99 -3.98
C GLY A 132 -8.36 -4.59 -5.31
N TYR A 133 -9.58 -4.04 -5.26
CA TYR A 133 -10.25 -3.46 -6.43
C TYR A 133 -9.46 -2.28 -7.00
N ALA A 134 -9.18 -1.27 -6.17
CA ALA A 134 -8.58 -0.03 -6.62
C ALA A 134 -7.18 -0.25 -7.23
N THR A 135 -6.38 -1.13 -6.64
CA THR A 135 -5.03 -1.45 -7.14
C THR A 135 -5.04 -2.29 -8.41
N LEU A 136 -5.99 -3.22 -8.57
CA LEU A 136 -6.11 -3.97 -9.82
C LEU A 136 -6.49 -3.05 -10.97
N VAL A 137 -7.51 -2.21 -10.76
CA VAL A 137 -7.96 -1.25 -11.79
C VAL A 137 -6.84 -0.27 -12.15
N GLN A 138 -6.12 0.25 -11.15
CA GLN A 138 -4.96 1.12 -11.39
C GLN A 138 -3.82 0.39 -12.11
N ALA A 139 -3.57 -0.89 -11.82
CA ALA A 139 -2.55 -1.67 -12.51
C ALA A 139 -2.91 -1.99 -13.97
N GLU A 140 -4.19 -2.17 -14.30
CA GLU A 140 -4.64 -2.41 -15.68
C GLU A 140 -4.70 -1.11 -16.54
N LEU A 141 -4.80 0.04 -15.86
CA LEU A 141 -4.89 1.38 -16.44
C LEU A 141 -3.68 2.24 -16.06
N LEU A 142 -2.53 1.62 -15.83
CA LEU A 142 -1.35 2.30 -15.32
C LEU A 142 -0.94 3.44 -16.26
N GLU A 143 -0.99 4.68 -15.76
CA GLU A 143 -0.51 5.90 -16.42
C GLU A 143 0.50 6.58 -15.50
N ALA A 144 1.57 7.17 -16.03
CA ALA A 144 2.57 7.91 -15.24
C ALA A 144 1.97 8.85 -14.17
N LYS A 145 0.83 9.48 -14.47
CA LYS A 145 0.12 10.39 -13.56
C LYS A 145 -0.37 9.69 -12.29
N THR A 146 -0.85 8.46 -12.40
CA THR A 146 -1.33 7.67 -11.25
C THR A 146 -0.19 7.24 -10.33
N VAL A 147 0.98 6.95 -10.90
CA VAL A 147 2.18 6.65 -10.11
C VAL A 147 2.68 7.89 -9.39
N ALA A 148 2.65 9.06 -10.05
CA ALA A 148 3.05 10.34 -9.47
C ALA A 148 2.12 10.79 -8.32
N SER A 149 0.81 10.58 -8.42
CA SER A 149 -0.15 10.96 -7.37
C SER A 149 -0.07 10.07 -6.12
N LEU A 150 0.58 8.91 -6.21
CA LEU A 150 0.75 8.00 -5.09
C LEU A 150 1.77 8.49 -4.05
N LEU A 151 2.76 9.27 -4.50
CA LEU A 151 3.85 9.74 -3.65
C LEU A 151 3.36 10.69 -2.53
N PRO A 152 2.52 11.71 -2.79
CA PRO A 152 1.93 12.51 -1.73
C PRO A 152 1.14 11.66 -0.72
N LEU A 153 0.39 10.66 -1.18
CA LEU A 153 -0.35 9.76 -0.31
C LEU A 153 0.59 8.95 0.59
N PHE A 154 1.69 8.44 0.03
CA PHE A 154 2.71 7.73 0.79
C PHE A 154 3.29 8.60 1.92
N VAL A 155 3.75 9.82 1.59
CA VAL A 155 4.37 10.73 2.57
C VAL A 155 3.39 11.15 3.66
N ILE A 156 2.17 11.57 3.28
CA ILE A 156 1.13 11.99 4.23
C ILE A 156 0.77 10.83 5.15
N SER A 157 0.60 9.63 4.61
CA SER A 157 0.23 8.45 5.39
C SER A 157 1.31 8.03 6.37
N GLY A 158 2.59 8.09 5.98
CA GLY A 158 3.70 7.76 6.87
C GLY A 158 3.92 8.80 7.95
N ALA A 159 3.83 10.09 7.62
CA ALA A 159 3.89 11.17 8.61
C ALA A 159 2.71 11.09 9.60
N ALA A 160 1.49 10.85 9.11
CA ALA A 160 0.31 10.65 9.96
C ALA A 160 0.48 9.42 10.86
N THR A 161 0.99 8.31 10.33
CA THR A 161 1.23 7.10 11.13
C THR A 161 2.27 7.35 12.21
N ALA A 162 3.40 8.00 11.89
CA ALA A 162 4.43 8.34 12.87
C ALA A 162 3.84 9.18 14.02
N GLY A 163 3.03 10.19 13.69
CA GLY A 163 2.32 11.00 14.69
C GLY A 163 1.32 10.21 15.53
N LEU A 164 0.52 9.33 14.91
CA LEU A 164 -0.46 8.48 15.61
C LEU A 164 0.19 7.42 16.52
N THR A 165 1.46 7.10 16.29
CA THR A 165 2.25 6.19 17.15
C THR A 165 3.10 6.92 18.19
N SER A 166 3.01 8.25 18.27
CA SER A 166 3.80 9.07 19.18
C SER A 166 2.98 9.56 20.37
N ASP A 167 3.54 9.45 21.57
CA ASP A 167 2.96 10.02 22.79
C ASP A 167 3.46 11.46 23.08
N ASP A 168 4.42 11.97 22.29
CA ASP A 168 5.02 13.30 22.46
C ASP A 168 4.13 14.42 21.87
N PRO A 169 3.63 15.37 22.68
CA PRO A 169 2.86 16.53 22.19
C PRO A 169 3.65 17.40 21.21
N TYR A 170 4.98 17.40 21.29
CA TYR A 170 5.87 18.17 20.43
C TYR A 170 6.50 17.33 19.31
N TRP A 171 5.95 16.14 19.01
CA TRP A 171 6.51 15.25 17.99
C TRP A 171 6.72 15.95 16.64
N TYR A 172 5.76 16.80 16.23
CA TYR A 172 5.81 17.50 14.95
C TYR A 172 6.99 18.48 14.91
N ASN A 173 7.23 19.22 15.98
CA ASN A 173 8.35 20.14 16.07
C ASN A 173 9.68 19.39 16.06
N ASN A 174 9.74 18.23 16.73
CA ASN A 174 10.93 17.41 16.78
C ASN A 174 11.26 16.76 15.42
N ASN A 175 10.24 16.41 14.63
CA ASN A 175 10.44 15.73 13.35
C ASN A 175 10.57 16.69 12.16
N PHE A 176 9.76 17.76 12.10
CA PHE A 176 9.83 18.73 11.01
C PHE A 176 10.89 19.82 11.23
N SER A 177 11.06 20.30 12.46
CA SER A 177 12.00 21.39 12.76
C SER A 177 13.40 20.90 13.14
N GLN A 178 13.49 19.71 13.75
CA GLN A 178 14.76 19.10 14.20
C GLN A 178 15.09 17.81 13.44
N LEU A 179 14.40 17.53 12.33
CA LEU A 179 14.69 16.42 11.42
C LEU A 179 14.77 15.02 12.08
N GLY A 180 14.02 14.81 13.17
CA GLY A 180 13.98 13.51 13.84
C GLY A 180 15.26 13.17 14.61
N ASP A 181 15.97 14.17 15.14
CA ASP A 181 17.21 14.04 15.94
C ASP A 181 17.04 13.24 17.28
N ARG A 182 15.83 12.75 17.55
CA ARG A 182 15.50 11.92 18.73
C ARG A 182 15.52 10.44 18.36
N THR A 183 16.01 9.58 19.24
CA THR A 183 15.99 8.11 19.07
C THR A 183 14.62 7.48 19.40
N THR A 184 13.53 8.23 19.23
CA THR A 184 12.17 7.71 19.47
C THR A 184 11.68 6.87 18.29
N PHE A 185 10.75 5.95 18.57
CA PHE A 185 10.16 5.10 17.54
C PHE A 185 9.48 5.92 16.43
N ALA A 186 8.72 6.96 16.81
CA ALA A 186 8.06 7.85 15.87
C ALA A 186 9.06 8.60 14.97
N ALA A 187 10.19 9.05 15.50
CA ALA A 187 11.23 9.72 14.71
C ALA A 187 11.92 8.77 13.73
N SER A 188 12.19 7.54 14.17
CA SER A 188 12.73 6.49 13.28
C SER A 188 11.76 6.16 12.15
N MET A 189 10.46 6.06 12.45
CA MET A 189 9.41 5.78 11.46
C MET A 189 9.21 6.94 10.48
N PHE A 190 9.27 8.18 10.96
CA PHE A 190 9.22 9.38 10.12
C PHE A 190 10.41 9.45 9.16
N ASN A 191 11.64 9.28 9.67
CA ASN A 191 12.85 9.29 8.85
C ASN A 191 12.88 8.14 7.85
N ALA A 192 12.43 6.93 8.24
CA ALA A 192 12.28 5.82 7.31
C ALA A 192 11.27 6.14 6.20
N THR A 193 10.15 6.80 6.53
CA THR A 193 9.18 7.27 5.53
C THR A 193 9.83 8.24 4.54
N LEU A 194 10.64 9.20 5.00
CA LEU A 194 11.32 10.14 4.11
C LEU A 194 12.33 9.46 3.19
N ILE A 195 13.13 8.53 3.70
CA ILE A 195 14.08 7.75 2.89
C ILE A 195 13.34 6.93 1.84
N LEU A 196 12.29 6.20 2.26
CA LEU A 196 11.47 5.42 1.34
C LEU A 196 10.76 6.30 0.31
N ALA A 197 10.30 7.50 0.69
CA ALA A 197 9.69 8.45 -0.23
C ALA A 197 10.70 8.94 -1.27
N GLY A 198 11.95 9.21 -0.88
CA GLY A 198 13.04 9.52 -1.80
C GLY A 198 13.28 8.39 -2.80
N ILE A 199 13.31 7.13 -2.34
CA ILE A 199 13.42 5.95 -3.20
C ILE A 199 12.21 5.85 -4.15
N CYS A 200 10.99 6.08 -3.64
CA CYS A 200 9.76 6.07 -4.45
C CYS A 200 9.78 7.14 -5.55
N ILE A 201 10.32 8.33 -5.27
CA ILE A 201 10.54 9.39 -6.26
C ILE A 201 11.47 8.88 -7.36
N ILE A 202 12.62 8.33 -7.00
CA ILE A 202 13.61 7.83 -7.97
C ILE A 202 12.99 6.78 -8.89
N ILE A 203 12.27 5.80 -8.32
CA ILE A 203 11.59 4.74 -9.08
C ILE A 203 10.52 5.32 -10.01
N THR A 204 9.66 6.20 -9.49
CA THR A 204 8.58 6.82 -10.27
C THR A 204 9.14 7.68 -11.40
N SER A 205 10.19 8.46 -11.14
CA SER A 205 10.87 9.27 -12.16
C SER A 205 11.50 8.40 -13.26
N TYR A 206 12.17 7.30 -12.89
CA TYR A 206 12.71 6.35 -13.87
C TYR A 206 11.61 5.76 -14.77
N PHE A 207 10.49 5.38 -14.16
CA PHE A 207 9.34 4.84 -14.89
C PHE A 207 8.74 5.89 -15.84
N ALA A 208 8.50 7.11 -15.35
CA ALA A 208 7.95 8.21 -16.14
C ALA A 208 8.84 8.56 -17.34
N ILE A 209 10.17 8.56 -17.17
CA ILE A 209 11.11 8.79 -18.28
C ILE A 209 11.05 7.64 -19.30
N THR A 210 10.99 6.39 -18.83
CA THR A 210 10.91 5.22 -19.71
C THR A 210 9.63 5.24 -20.55
N GLU A 211 8.50 5.59 -19.95
CA GLU A 211 7.21 5.74 -20.64
C GLU A 211 7.25 6.91 -21.64
N PHE A 212 7.82 8.06 -21.26
CA PHE A 212 7.97 9.21 -22.16
C PHE A 212 8.83 8.88 -23.39
N VAL A 213 9.97 8.20 -23.22
CA VAL A 213 10.81 7.80 -24.36
C VAL A 213 10.09 6.79 -25.25
N ALA A 214 9.35 5.84 -24.66
CA ALA A 214 8.58 4.88 -25.44
C ALA A 214 7.52 5.55 -26.31
N THR A 215 6.77 6.52 -25.76
CA THR A 215 5.75 7.27 -26.52
C THR A 215 6.34 8.15 -27.61
N GLN A 216 7.56 8.71 -27.44
CA GLN A 216 8.23 9.48 -28.49
C GLN A 216 8.70 8.61 -29.66
N HIS A 217 9.03 7.34 -29.44
CA HIS A 217 9.44 6.43 -30.52
C HIS A 217 8.27 5.87 -31.35
N GLU A 218 7.03 6.02 -30.89
CA GLU A 218 5.82 5.61 -31.63
C GLU A 218 5.25 6.72 -32.55
N ILE A 219 5.82 7.93 -32.50
CA ILE A 219 5.48 9.09 -33.35
C ILE A 219 6.53 9.24 -34.46
#